data_AF-A0A1E7FZR9-F1
#
_entry.id   AF-A0A1E7FZR9-F1
#
_cell.length_a   1.000
_cell.length_b   1.000
_cell.length_c   1.000
_cell.angle_alpha   90.00
_cell.angle_beta   90.00
_cell.angle_gamma   90.00
#
_symmetry.space_group_name_H-M   'P 1'
#
loop_
_entity.id
_entity.type
_entity.pdbx_description
1 polymer ?
#
loop_
_entity_poly.entity_id
_entity_poly.type
_entity_poly.pdbx_seq_one_letter_code
_entity_poly.pdbx_strand_id
1 'polypeptide(L)'
;MAEVEADAEQRRVVANSMHRIPDNMNIKEGCNLLILLYKAGILYDTGYNEDENMIDFDESFNFDDEDDINCRLLPKELGNLPLLKTIELHFCSRSASENIPDRLQLASVKKVVIGINGSKFDSSLSPIMKIFSNSLEELYFQNTTREQTNEILRALQEDELSFRQSITFIRMRNCKLNGDDLVILMFNIRERFINLREIDVSENDIKSLCGIENKIKQVLTESVISIGSTLCKLYLHENPILKTISNGSEDNSTQISAVLTLLNNFDGISNLGILNVNAYEYDPDVENLLRINHAGRKLIRNKEIASGIIAAATATATTAPVINPALWPLILERAYKKYKCATGLFDLTRQHLLIYTEVYRNRTGCDGGCE
;
A
#
# COMPACT_ATOMS: atom_id res chain seq x y z
N MET A 1 -47.75 -10.25 16.72
CA MET A 1 -46.92 -11.29 17.35
C MET A 1 -45.54 -11.29 16.71
N ALA A 2 -45.42 -11.51 15.40
CA ALA A 2 -44.14 -11.45 14.67
C ALA A 2 -43.33 -10.15 14.86
N GLU A 3 -43.97 -8.98 14.90
CA GLU A 3 -43.28 -7.69 15.10
C GLU A 3 -42.68 -7.55 16.51
N VAL A 4 -43.34 -8.14 17.52
CA VAL A 4 -42.87 -8.12 18.91
C VAL A 4 -41.67 -9.07 19.09
N GLU A 5 -41.69 -10.21 18.41
CA GLU A 5 -40.57 -11.16 18.41
C GLU A 5 -39.34 -10.60 17.69
N ALA A 6 -39.53 -9.91 16.56
CA ALA A 6 -38.43 -9.28 15.83
C ALA A 6 -37.72 -8.17 16.63
N ASP A 7 -38.46 -7.36 17.38
CA ASP A 7 -37.89 -6.32 18.25
C ASP A 7 -37.16 -6.93 19.47
N ALA A 8 -37.70 -8.01 20.04
CA ALA A 8 -37.04 -8.73 21.13
C ALA A 8 -35.70 -9.34 20.68
N GLU A 9 -35.68 -9.96 19.50
CA GLU A 9 -34.47 -10.54 18.94
C GLU A 9 -33.41 -9.49 18.62
N GLN A 10 -33.79 -8.36 18.01
CA GLN A 10 -32.88 -7.24 17.79
C GLN A 10 -32.22 -6.77 19.08
N ARG A 11 -33.02 -6.56 20.14
CA ARG A 11 -32.49 -6.10 21.44
C ARG A 11 -31.54 -7.12 22.04
N ARG A 12 -31.84 -8.42 21.89
CA ARG A 12 -30.98 -9.50 22.39
C ARG A 12 -29.63 -9.52 21.68
N VAL A 13 -29.61 -9.49 20.35
CA VAL A 13 -28.37 -9.47 19.56
C VAL A 13 -27.55 -8.22 19.83
N VAL A 14 -28.21 -7.05 19.90
CA VAL A 14 -27.55 -5.78 20.24
C VAL A 14 -26.94 -5.85 21.64
N ALA A 15 -27.69 -6.32 22.65
CA ALA A 15 -27.20 -6.45 24.01
C ALA A 15 -25.99 -7.39 24.10
N ASN A 16 -26.07 -8.55 23.44
CA ASN A 16 -24.97 -9.52 23.39
C ASN A 16 -23.72 -8.95 22.71
N SER A 17 -23.89 -8.02 21.77
CA SER A 17 -22.79 -7.40 21.02
C SER A 17 -22.24 -6.13 21.67
N MET A 18 -22.78 -5.68 22.80
CA MET A 18 -22.35 -4.42 23.44
C MET A 18 -20.88 -4.41 23.86
N HIS A 19 -20.32 -5.58 24.22
CA HIS A 19 -18.91 -5.73 24.57
C HIS A 19 -17.95 -5.49 23.40
N ARG A 20 -18.50 -5.40 22.17
CA ARG A 20 -17.77 -5.12 20.94
C ARG A 20 -17.73 -3.64 20.60
N ILE A 21 -18.36 -2.74 21.36
CA ILE A 21 -18.29 -1.30 21.06
C ILE A 21 -16.92 -0.76 21.53
N PRO A 22 -16.20 0.00 20.70
CA PRO A 22 -14.90 0.53 21.09
C PRO A 22 -15.02 1.54 22.24
N ASP A 23 -14.02 1.57 23.11
CA ASP A 23 -14.02 2.38 24.33
C ASP A 23 -14.14 3.90 24.05
N ASN A 24 -13.75 4.34 22.85
CA ASN A 24 -13.84 5.73 22.41
C ASN A 24 -15.22 6.14 21.88
N MET A 25 -16.16 5.20 21.72
CA MET A 25 -17.51 5.45 21.22
C MET A 25 -18.50 5.51 22.37
N ASN A 26 -19.36 6.54 22.41
CA ASN A 26 -20.36 6.59 23.47
C ASN A 26 -21.39 5.46 23.30
N ILE A 27 -21.91 4.96 24.43
CA ILE A 27 -22.85 3.82 24.47
C ILE A 27 -24.05 4.00 23.54
N LYS A 28 -24.55 5.24 23.38
CA LYS A 28 -25.70 5.53 22.51
C LYS A 28 -25.36 5.38 21.03
N GLU A 29 -24.20 5.87 20.61
CA GLU A 29 -23.67 5.70 19.25
C GLU A 29 -23.40 4.23 18.96
N GLY A 30 -22.77 3.51 19.90
CA GLY A 30 -22.54 2.08 19.78
C GLY A 30 -23.84 1.29 19.67
N CYS A 31 -24.85 1.55 20.50
CA CYS A 31 -26.17 0.94 20.36
C CYS A 31 -26.81 1.21 18.99
N ASN A 32 -26.77 2.46 18.52
CA ASN A 32 -27.34 2.82 17.22
C ASN A 32 -26.64 2.07 16.08
N LEU A 33 -25.33 1.98 16.15
CA LEU A 33 -24.51 1.23 15.22
C LEU A 33 -24.87 -0.26 15.23
N LEU A 34 -24.90 -0.91 16.40
CA LEU A 34 -25.27 -2.32 16.50
C LEU A 34 -26.70 -2.55 15.98
N ILE A 35 -27.64 -1.63 16.21
CA ILE A 35 -28.98 -1.69 15.63
C ILE A 35 -28.92 -1.61 14.10
N LEU A 36 -28.09 -0.72 13.53
CA LEU A 36 -27.93 -0.60 12.08
C LEU A 36 -27.31 -1.84 11.47
N LEU A 37 -26.28 -2.39 12.11
CA LEU A 37 -25.63 -3.63 11.69
C LEU A 37 -26.60 -4.82 11.76
N TYR A 38 -27.42 -4.93 12.81
CA TYR A 38 -28.47 -5.95 12.90
C TYR A 38 -29.49 -5.80 11.76
N LYS A 39 -29.98 -4.58 11.52
CA LYS A 39 -30.94 -4.31 10.43
C LYS A 39 -30.38 -4.56 9.04
N ALA A 40 -29.08 -4.37 8.86
CA ALA A 40 -28.39 -4.68 7.62
C ALA A 40 -28.10 -6.18 7.45
N GLY A 41 -28.48 -7.02 8.42
CA GLY A 41 -28.24 -8.46 8.40
C GLY A 41 -26.80 -8.85 8.68
N ILE A 42 -26.01 -7.92 9.23
CA ILE A 42 -24.60 -8.15 9.59
C ILE A 42 -24.50 -8.74 10.99
N LEU A 43 -25.23 -8.17 11.96
CA LEU A 43 -25.30 -8.77 13.29
C LEU A 43 -26.44 -9.77 13.34
N TYR A 44 -26.11 -11.02 13.62
CA TYR A 44 -27.06 -12.05 14.00
C TYR A 44 -26.52 -12.79 15.22
N ASP A 45 -27.38 -13.57 15.87
CA ASP A 45 -26.99 -14.37 17.01
C ASP A 45 -26.10 -15.53 16.57
N THR A 46 -24.78 -15.31 16.57
CA THR A 46 -23.81 -16.40 16.51
C THR A 46 -23.86 -17.08 17.87
N GLY A 47 -24.67 -18.14 18.00
CA GLY A 47 -24.76 -18.91 19.23
C GLY A 47 -23.36 -19.22 19.74
N TYR A 48 -23.02 -18.69 20.92
CA TYR A 48 -21.71 -18.71 21.56
C TYR A 48 -20.89 -19.97 21.24
N ASN A 49 -19.93 -19.84 20.32
CA ASN A 49 -18.71 -20.65 20.34
C ASN A 49 -17.66 -19.76 21.01
N GLU A 50 -17.28 -20.12 22.24
CA GLU A 50 -16.36 -19.34 23.10
C GLU A 50 -14.90 -19.36 22.62
N ASP A 51 -14.60 -20.03 21.51
CA ASP A 51 -13.24 -20.20 21.03
C ASP A 51 -12.88 -19.21 19.91
N GLU A 52 -12.09 -18.20 20.32
CA GLU A 52 -11.05 -17.51 19.54
C GLU A 52 -11.47 -16.75 18.26
N ASN A 53 -11.86 -15.48 18.43
CA ASN A 53 -11.28 -14.33 17.72
C ASN A 53 -11.91 -13.02 18.25
N MET A 54 -11.18 -12.34 19.14
CA MET A 54 -11.58 -11.05 19.69
C MET A 54 -11.42 -9.97 18.59
N ILE A 55 -12.52 -9.54 17.99
CA ILE A 55 -12.53 -8.41 17.06
C ILE A 55 -12.31 -7.14 17.89
N ASP A 56 -11.14 -6.53 17.74
CA ASP A 56 -10.79 -5.26 18.37
C ASP A 56 -11.44 -4.13 17.56
N PHE A 57 -12.38 -3.40 18.16
CA PHE A 57 -13.24 -2.43 17.46
C PHE A 57 -12.68 -1.01 17.39
N ASP A 58 -11.42 -0.80 17.76
CA ASP A 58 -10.79 0.51 17.75
C ASP A 58 -10.70 1.07 16.31
N GLU A 59 -11.75 1.80 15.92
CA GLU A 59 -11.90 2.60 14.70
C GLU A 59 -12.13 1.84 13.36
N SER A 60 -12.39 0.53 13.39
CA SER A 60 -12.67 -0.29 12.20
C SER A 60 -13.98 -1.08 12.28
N PHE A 61 -14.61 -1.31 11.12
CA PHE A 61 -15.76 -2.21 10.96
C PHE A 61 -15.37 -3.34 10.04
N ASN A 62 -15.50 -4.57 10.51
CA ASN A 62 -15.21 -5.78 9.75
C ASN A 62 -16.50 -6.61 9.53
N PHE A 63 -16.70 -7.12 8.31
CA PHE A 63 -17.81 -7.98 7.87
C PHE A 63 -17.30 -9.40 7.53
N ASP A 64 -16.54 -10.03 8.44
CA ASP A 64 -15.75 -11.25 8.14
C ASP A 64 -16.41 -12.61 8.47
N ASP A 65 -17.67 -12.69 8.93
CA ASP A 65 -18.25 -14.02 9.25
C ASP A 65 -18.58 -14.83 7.97
N GLU A 66 -17.88 -15.95 7.78
CA GLU A 66 -18.00 -16.90 6.64
C GLU A 66 -19.40 -17.54 6.51
N ASP A 67 -20.20 -17.51 7.58
CA ASP A 67 -21.57 -18.02 7.59
C ASP A 67 -22.56 -16.92 7.17
N ASP A 68 -22.79 -16.85 5.86
CA ASP A 68 -23.98 -16.28 5.20
C ASP A 68 -24.30 -14.79 5.45
N ILE A 69 -23.34 -13.97 5.93
CA ILE A 69 -23.45 -12.49 5.87
C ILE A 69 -23.30 -12.05 4.41
N ASN A 70 -24.37 -12.23 3.64
CA ASN A 70 -24.54 -11.46 2.43
C ASN A 70 -24.72 -9.99 2.85
N CYS A 71 -23.66 -9.18 2.76
CA CYS A 71 -23.78 -7.72 2.75
C CYS A 71 -24.62 -7.28 1.54
N ARG A 72 -25.93 -7.50 1.57
CA ARG A 72 -26.81 -7.23 0.42
C ARG A 72 -27.01 -5.75 0.19
N LEU A 73 -26.94 -4.95 1.26
CA LEU A 73 -27.27 -3.52 1.30
C LEU A 73 -26.36 -2.82 2.32
N LEU A 74 -25.62 -1.80 1.88
CA LEU A 74 -24.96 -0.88 2.81
C LEU A 74 -26.02 0.04 3.43
N PRO A 75 -26.16 0.14 4.77
CA PRO A 75 -27.15 1.03 5.37
C PRO A 75 -26.80 2.49 5.07
N LYS A 76 -27.78 3.28 4.62
CA LYS A 76 -27.60 4.70 4.29
C LYS A 76 -27.13 5.52 5.49
N GLU A 77 -27.42 5.03 6.69
CA GLU A 77 -27.08 5.65 7.96
C GLU A 77 -25.58 5.62 8.26
N LEU A 78 -24.78 4.79 7.56
CA LEU A 78 -23.32 4.83 7.65
C LEU A 78 -22.77 6.22 7.29
N GLY A 79 -23.43 6.93 6.35
CA GLY A 79 -23.06 8.29 5.98
C GLY A 79 -23.24 9.32 7.10
N ASN A 80 -23.99 8.99 8.15
CA ASN A 80 -24.22 9.87 9.30
C ASN A 80 -23.24 9.65 10.45
N LEU A 81 -22.24 8.77 10.29
CA LEU A 81 -21.26 8.44 11.34
C LEU A 81 -19.99 9.31 11.20
N PRO A 82 -19.87 10.46 11.90
CA PRO A 82 -18.73 11.37 11.74
C PRO A 82 -17.40 10.77 12.20
N LEU A 83 -17.47 9.77 13.09
CA LEU A 83 -16.33 9.07 13.66
C LEU A 83 -15.91 7.83 12.85
N LEU A 84 -16.69 7.40 11.85
CA LEU A 84 -16.33 6.25 11.01
C LEU A 84 -15.08 6.55 10.17
N LYS A 85 -13.92 6.01 10.56
CA LYS A 85 -12.63 6.23 9.87
C LYS A 85 -12.23 5.08 8.97
N THR A 86 -12.52 3.86 9.36
CA THR A 86 -12.22 2.67 8.57
C THR A 86 -13.49 1.89 8.29
N ILE A 87 -13.63 1.43 7.05
CA ILE A 87 -14.67 0.46 6.67
C ILE A 87 -14.01 -0.71 5.96
N GLU A 88 -14.35 -1.92 6.37
CA GLU A 88 -13.86 -3.13 5.72
C GLU A 88 -15.05 -3.87 5.12
N LEU A 89 -14.96 -4.13 3.81
CA LEU A 89 -15.98 -4.74 2.99
C LEU A 89 -15.46 -6.11 2.56
N HIS A 90 -15.58 -7.09 3.46
CA HIS A 90 -15.24 -8.47 3.15
C HIS A 90 -16.51 -9.24 2.76
N PHE A 91 -16.33 -10.27 1.93
CA PHE A 91 -17.38 -11.21 1.53
C PHE A 91 -18.67 -10.56 0.98
N CYS A 92 -18.58 -9.33 0.47
CA CYS A 92 -19.75 -8.63 -0.04
C CYS A 92 -20.36 -9.43 -1.20
N SER A 93 -21.67 -9.67 -1.08
CA SER A 93 -22.41 -10.41 -2.09
C SER A 93 -22.37 -9.65 -3.42
N ARG A 94 -22.56 -10.38 -4.53
CA ARG A 94 -22.55 -9.79 -5.88
C ARG A 94 -23.44 -8.56 -6.03
N SER A 95 -24.54 -8.54 -5.29
CA SER A 95 -25.54 -7.48 -5.28
C SER A 95 -25.17 -6.23 -4.47
N ALA A 96 -24.11 -6.26 -3.66
CA ALA A 96 -23.74 -5.13 -2.79
C ALA A 96 -23.46 -3.85 -3.59
N SER A 97 -22.82 -4.00 -4.75
CA SER A 97 -22.53 -2.92 -5.70
C SER A 97 -23.77 -2.41 -6.44
N GLU A 98 -24.78 -3.25 -6.62
CA GLU A 98 -26.05 -2.88 -7.28
C GLU A 98 -27.01 -2.19 -6.32
N ASN A 99 -26.84 -2.44 -5.02
CA ASN A 99 -27.76 -2.04 -3.96
C ASN A 99 -27.19 -0.91 -3.08
N ILE A 100 -26.29 -0.09 -3.61
CA ILE A 100 -25.81 1.08 -2.88
C ILE A 100 -26.98 2.06 -2.76
N PRO A 101 -27.38 2.47 -1.54
CA PRO A 101 -28.47 3.41 -1.39
C PRO A 101 -28.18 4.71 -2.13
N ASP A 102 -29.20 5.22 -2.83
CA ASP A 102 -29.14 6.55 -3.44
C ASP A 102 -28.63 7.57 -2.42
N ARG A 103 -27.63 8.34 -2.83
CA ARG A 103 -27.00 9.42 -2.04
C ARG A 103 -26.20 8.97 -0.83
N LEU A 104 -25.88 7.68 -0.67
CA LEU A 104 -24.91 7.26 0.34
C LEU A 104 -23.55 7.93 0.04
N GLN A 105 -23.01 8.62 1.05
CA GLN A 105 -21.73 9.29 1.03
C GLN A 105 -21.01 9.03 2.36
N LEU A 106 -19.81 8.47 2.30
CA LEU A 106 -18.98 8.14 3.45
C LEU A 106 -17.90 9.21 3.62
N ALA A 107 -18.30 10.39 4.11
CA ALA A 107 -17.47 11.59 4.14
C ALA A 107 -16.38 11.60 5.22
N SER A 108 -16.47 10.72 6.21
CA SER A 108 -15.54 10.60 7.34
C SER A 108 -14.47 9.53 7.16
N VAL A 109 -14.69 8.59 6.22
CA VAL A 109 -13.84 7.41 6.01
C VAL A 109 -12.51 7.81 5.40
N LYS A 110 -11.43 7.36 6.03
CA LYS A 110 -10.03 7.51 5.64
C LYS A 110 -9.44 6.26 5.03
N LYS A 111 -9.91 5.08 5.44
CA LYS A 111 -9.41 3.79 4.95
C LYS A 111 -10.57 2.91 4.55
N VAL A 112 -10.45 2.29 3.38
CA VAL A 112 -11.34 1.20 2.97
C VAL A 112 -10.54 -0.05 2.68
N VAL A 113 -10.97 -1.17 3.25
CA VAL A 113 -10.49 -2.51 2.92
C VAL A 113 -11.59 -3.22 2.14
N ILE A 114 -11.26 -3.87 1.02
CA ILE A 114 -12.19 -4.63 0.20
C ILE A 114 -11.57 -6.01 -0.03
N GLY A 115 -12.12 -7.01 0.65
CA GLY A 115 -11.73 -8.42 0.52
C GLY A 115 -12.79 -9.20 -0.24
N ILE A 116 -12.40 -9.91 -1.31
CA ILE A 116 -13.37 -10.58 -2.18
C ILE A 116 -13.02 -12.04 -2.37
N ASN A 117 -13.32 -12.86 -1.36
CA ASN A 117 -13.07 -14.28 -1.42
C ASN A 117 -14.10 -14.99 -2.33
N GLY A 118 -13.66 -15.37 -3.54
CA GLY A 118 -14.31 -16.39 -4.38
C GLY A 118 -15.61 -15.99 -5.12
N SER A 119 -16.25 -14.87 -4.79
CA SER A 119 -17.49 -14.43 -5.46
C SER A 119 -17.19 -13.58 -6.69
N LYS A 120 -17.57 -14.03 -7.91
CA LYS A 120 -17.49 -13.17 -9.11
C LYS A 120 -18.30 -11.89 -8.91
N PHE A 121 -17.76 -10.73 -9.26
CA PHE A 121 -18.59 -9.54 -9.46
C PHE A 121 -19.35 -9.70 -10.78
N ASP A 122 -20.67 -9.59 -10.71
CA ASP A 122 -21.49 -9.50 -11.93
C ASP A 122 -21.57 -8.04 -12.42
N SER A 123 -21.19 -7.06 -11.58
CA SER A 123 -21.31 -5.62 -11.85
C SER A 123 -19.99 -4.86 -11.65
N SER A 124 -19.97 -3.60 -12.10
CA SER A 124 -18.85 -2.67 -11.91
C SER A 124 -18.63 -2.32 -10.42
N LEU A 125 -17.36 -2.11 -10.03
CA LEU A 125 -16.96 -1.60 -8.70
C LEU A 125 -17.10 -0.07 -8.59
N SER A 126 -17.34 0.62 -9.72
CA SER A 126 -17.47 2.08 -9.79
C SER A 126 -18.49 2.66 -8.81
N PRO A 127 -19.72 2.09 -8.65
CA PRO A 127 -20.69 2.59 -7.69
C PRO A 127 -20.14 2.60 -6.26
N ILE A 128 -19.43 1.54 -5.85
CA ILE A 128 -18.83 1.44 -4.51
C ILE A 128 -17.77 2.51 -4.34
N MET A 129 -16.92 2.73 -5.34
CA MET A 129 -15.90 3.77 -5.26
C MET A 129 -16.50 5.18 -5.15
N LYS A 130 -17.65 5.43 -5.77
CA LYS A 130 -18.29 6.76 -5.78
C LYS A 130 -18.93 7.18 -4.46
N ILE A 131 -19.07 6.28 -3.48
CA ILE A 131 -19.59 6.65 -2.15
C ILE A 131 -18.53 7.34 -1.28
N PHE A 132 -17.25 7.25 -1.62
CA PHE A 132 -16.17 7.81 -0.81
C PHE A 132 -15.84 9.25 -1.20
N SER A 133 -15.58 10.08 -0.19
CA SER A 133 -15.24 11.50 -0.36
C SER A 133 -13.73 11.76 -0.37
N ASN A 134 -13.32 13.02 -0.52
CA ASN A 134 -11.93 13.50 -0.37
C ASN A 134 -11.29 13.30 1.02
N SER A 135 -11.94 12.58 1.93
CA SER A 135 -11.36 12.10 3.17
C SER A 135 -10.56 10.80 3.00
N LEU A 136 -10.79 10.05 1.91
CA LEU A 136 -10.21 8.72 1.74
C LEU A 136 -8.72 8.80 1.40
N GLU A 137 -7.89 8.26 2.28
CA GLU A 137 -6.43 8.29 2.20
C GLU A 137 -5.83 6.94 1.79
N GLU A 138 -6.51 5.83 2.12
CA GLU A 138 -6.02 4.47 1.89
C GLU A 138 -7.08 3.56 1.24
N LEU A 139 -6.69 2.95 0.11
CA LEU A 139 -7.42 1.88 -0.56
C LEU A 139 -6.67 0.57 -0.37
N TYR A 140 -7.34 -0.45 0.18
CA TYR A 140 -6.76 -1.77 0.34
C TYR A 140 -7.67 -2.84 -0.26
N PHE A 141 -7.20 -3.48 -1.33
CA PHE A 141 -7.81 -4.66 -1.93
C PHE A 141 -7.03 -5.91 -1.53
N GLN A 142 -7.75 -6.98 -1.17
CA GLN A 142 -7.12 -8.26 -0.86
C GLN A 142 -7.90 -9.47 -1.40
N ASN A 143 -7.15 -10.53 -1.72
CA ASN A 143 -7.68 -11.85 -2.10
C ASN A 143 -8.63 -11.84 -3.30
N THR A 144 -8.35 -11.03 -4.33
CA THR A 144 -9.25 -10.87 -5.48
C THR A 144 -8.92 -11.83 -6.61
N THR A 145 -9.92 -12.20 -7.42
CA THR A 145 -9.71 -12.93 -8.68
C THR A 145 -9.15 -12.00 -9.76
N ARG A 146 -8.64 -12.59 -10.85
CA ARG A 146 -8.09 -11.85 -11.99
C ARG A 146 -9.11 -10.89 -12.61
N GLU A 147 -10.35 -11.32 -12.74
CA GLU A 147 -11.44 -10.51 -13.31
C GLU A 147 -11.77 -9.32 -12.41
N GLN A 148 -11.89 -9.55 -11.10
CA GLN A 148 -12.14 -8.48 -10.13
C GLN A 148 -11.00 -7.46 -10.13
N THR A 149 -9.75 -7.92 -10.22
CA THR A 149 -8.58 -7.04 -10.34
C THR A 149 -8.64 -6.17 -11.58
N ASN A 150 -9.08 -6.71 -12.72
CA ASN A 150 -9.29 -5.90 -13.93
C ASN A 150 -10.34 -4.81 -13.70
N GLU A 151 -11.44 -5.13 -13.01
CA GLU A 151 -12.49 -4.16 -12.68
C GLU A 151 -11.98 -3.09 -11.70
N ILE A 152 -11.19 -3.47 -10.69
CA ILE A 152 -10.54 -2.53 -9.77
C ILE A 152 -9.64 -1.57 -10.55
N LEU A 153 -8.74 -2.10 -11.40
CA LEU A 153 -7.84 -1.28 -12.21
C LEU A 153 -8.61 -0.36 -13.17
N ARG A 154 -9.74 -0.81 -13.72
CA ARG A 154 -10.62 0.02 -14.55
C ARG A 154 -11.27 1.14 -13.74
N ALA A 155 -11.84 0.81 -12.58
CA ALA A 155 -12.49 1.78 -11.70
C ALA A 155 -11.51 2.86 -11.22
N LEU A 156 -10.28 2.48 -10.86
CA LEU A 156 -9.23 3.43 -10.45
C LEU A 156 -8.78 4.38 -11.57
N GLN A 157 -9.06 4.04 -12.83
CA GLN A 157 -8.80 4.91 -13.98
C GLN A 157 -9.96 5.89 -14.28
N GLU A 158 -11.11 5.79 -13.62
CA GLU A 158 -12.27 6.66 -13.89
C GLU A 158 -12.04 8.12 -13.47
N ASP A 159 -12.60 9.06 -14.24
CA ASP A 159 -12.44 10.50 -14.04
C ASP A 159 -13.19 11.12 -12.87
N GLU A 160 -14.19 10.39 -12.36
CA GLU A 160 -15.20 10.92 -11.45
C GLU A 160 -14.95 10.56 -9.97
N LEU A 161 -13.78 10.00 -9.65
CA LEU A 161 -13.47 9.62 -8.27
C LEU A 161 -13.20 10.87 -7.42
N SER A 162 -14.05 11.10 -6.42
CA SER A 162 -13.96 12.31 -5.59
C SER A 162 -12.64 12.38 -4.82
N PHE A 163 -12.08 11.25 -4.38
CA PHE A 163 -10.90 11.14 -3.51
C PHE A 163 -9.53 11.19 -4.20
N ARG A 164 -9.46 11.58 -5.47
CA ARG A 164 -8.20 11.62 -6.25
C ARG A 164 -7.07 12.37 -5.58
N GLN A 165 -7.41 13.44 -4.85
CA GLN A 165 -6.45 14.32 -4.20
C GLN A 165 -6.06 13.85 -2.81
N SER A 166 -6.79 12.92 -2.20
CA SER A 166 -6.55 12.50 -0.82
C SER A 166 -5.83 11.16 -0.70
N ILE A 167 -5.91 10.30 -1.72
CA ILE A 167 -5.24 8.99 -1.70
C ILE A 167 -3.73 9.14 -1.58
N THR A 168 -3.19 8.46 -0.58
CA THR A 168 -1.77 8.37 -0.27
C THR A 168 -1.27 6.92 -0.29
N PHE A 169 -2.15 5.94 -0.11
CA PHE A 169 -1.83 4.51 -0.13
C PHE A 169 -2.79 3.73 -1.04
N ILE A 170 -2.22 2.89 -1.91
CA ILE A 170 -2.96 1.85 -2.63
C ILE A 170 -2.30 0.51 -2.32
N ARG A 171 -3.08 -0.43 -1.78
CA ARG A 171 -2.65 -1.80 -1.53
C ARG A 171 -3.52 -2.77 -2.30
N MET A 172 -2.89 -3.73 -2.95
CA MET A 172 -3.54 -4.77 -3.76
C MET A 172 -2.82 -6.10 -3.50
N ARG A 173 -3.08 -6.73 -2.36
CA ARG A 173 -2.37 -7.94 -1.92
C ARG A 173 -3.11 -9.20 -2.36
N ASN A 174 -2.40 -10.18 -2.90
CA ASN A 174 -3.05 -11.41 -3.42
C ASN A 174 -4.20 -11.11 -4.40
N CYS A 175 -3.98 -10.13 -5.28
CA CYS A 175 -4.92 -9.67 -6.30
C CYS A 175 -4.63 -10.27 -7.69
N LYS A 176 -3.78 -11.28 -7.79
CA LYS A 176 -3.37 -11.89 -9.08
C LYS A 176 -2.82 -10.86 -10.08
N LEU A 177 -2.19 -9.79 -9.61
CA LEU A 177 -1.52 -8.80 -10.44
C LEU A 177 -0.30 -9.43 -11.13
N ASN A 178 0.00 -8.96 -12.34
CA ASN A 178 1.18 -9.32 -13.11
C ASN A 178 2.01 -8.05 -13.43
N GLY A 179 3.08 -8.22 -14.23
CA GLY A 179 3.97 -7.11 -14.59
C GLY A 179 3.30 -5.98 -15.36
N ASP A 180 2.33 -6.29 -16.24
CA ASP A 180 1.63 -5.27 -17.04
C ASP A 180 0.68 -4.44 -16.18
N ASP A 181 0.04 -5.06 -15.19
CA ASP A 181 -0.81 -4.32 -14.25
C ASP A 181 -0.01 -3.35 -13.38
N LEU A 182 1.21 -3.75 -13.00
CA LEU A 182 2.10 -2.85 -12.27
C LEU A 182 2.46 -1.64 -13.13
N VAL A 183 2.64 -1.79 -14.45
CA VAL A 183 2.81 -0.66 -15.36
C VAL A 183 1.57 0.25 -15.33
N ILE A 184 0.36 -0.31 -15.39
CA ILE A 184 -0.88 0.47 -15.28
C ILE A 184 -0.94 1.22 -13.95
N LEU A 185 -0.62 0.57 -12.83
CA LEU A 185 -0.59 1.19 -11.51
C LEU A 185 0.39 2.37 -11.44
N MET A 186 1.61 2.18 -11.94
CA MET A 186 2.69 3.17 -11.82
C MET A 186 2.59 4.35 -12.79
N PHE A 187 2.02 4.15 -13.98
CA PHE A 187 2.00 5.16 -15.03
C PHE A 187 0.61 5.69 -15.36
N ASN A 188 -0.46 4.91 -15.23
CA ASN A 188 -1.82 5.39 -15.56
C ASN A 188 -2.58 5.83 -14.31
N ILE A 189 -2.55 4.99 -13.27
CA ILE A 189 -3.29 5.23 -12.02
C ILE A 189 -2.56 6.28 -11.19
N ARG A 190 -1.24 6.14 -10.96
CA ARG A 190 -0.45 7.10 -10.17
C ARG A 190 -0.63 8.56 -10.63
N GLU A 191 -0.67 8.81 -11.93
CA GLU A 191 -0.82 10.18 -12.46
C GLU A 191 -2.15 10.83 -12.07
N ARG A 192 -3.18 10.03 -11.77
CA ARG A 192 -4.49 10.49 -11.30
C ARG A 192 -4.51 10.76 -9.80
N PHE A 193 -3.61 10.13 -9.04
CA PHE A 193 -3.50 10.25 -7.59
C PHE A 193 -2.18 10.95 -7.22
N ILE A 194 -2.14 12.28 -7.38
CA ILE A 194 -0.90 13.07 -7.27
C ILE A 194 -0.21 12.97 -5.91
N ASN A 195 -0.97 12.63 -4.86
CA ASN A 195 -0.48 12.47 -3.49
C ASN A 195 -0.14 11.01 -3.14
N LEU A 196 -0.21 10.07 -4.09
CA LEU A 196 0.09 8.66 -3.88
C LEU A 196 1.56 8.46 -3.48
N ARG A 197 1.77 7.98 -2.25
CA ARG A 197 3.11 7.77 -1.66
C ARG A 197 3.51 6.32 -1.62
N GLU A 198 2.57 5.40 -1.51
CA GLU A 198 2.86 3.98 -1.34
C GLU A 198 1.97 3.13 -2.24
N ILE A 199 2.60 2.21 -2.96
CA ILE A 199 1.94 1.13 -3.70
C ILE A 199 2.39 -0.17 -3.06
N ASP A 200 1.46 -0.97 -2.57
CA ASP A 200 1.72 -2.32 -2.06
C ASP A 200 1.07 -3.33 -3.00
N VAL A 201 1.89 -4.08 -3.72
CA VAL A 201 1.45 -5.15 -4.63
C VAL A 201 2.03 -6.49 -4.19
N SER A 202 2.24 -6.66 -2.88
CA SER A 202 2.77 -7.91 -2.34
C SER A 202 1.85 -9.10 -2.57
N GLU A 203 2.43 -10.30 -2.54
CA GLU A 203 1.70 -11.57 -2.72
C GLU A 203 0.98 -11.68 -4.08
N ASN A 204 1.57 -11.16 -5.17
CA ASN A 204 1.02 -11.28 -6.52
C ASN A 204 1.91 -12.15 -7.43
N ASP A 205 1.61 -12.19 -8.73
CA ASP A 205 2.36 -12.98 -9.74
C ASP A 205 3.25 -12.07 -10.61
N ILE A 206 3.86 -11.04 -10.00
CA ILE A 206 4.77 -10.14 -10.71
C ILE A 206 6.12 -10.86 -10.89
N LYS A 207 6.39 -11.28 -12.13
CA LYS A 207 7.59 -12.03 -12.51
C LYS A 207 8.71 -11.17 -13.08
N SER A 208 8.40 -9.96 -13.54
CA SER A 208 9.34 -9.11 -14.27
C SER A 208 9.01 -7.63 -14.11
N LEU A 209 10.03 -6.77 -14.07
CA LEU A 209 9.88 -5.30 -14.13
C LEU A 209 10.25 -4.71 -15.50
N CYS A 210 10.54 -5.54 -16.52
CA CYS A 210 10.95 -5.04 -17.83
C CYS A 210 9.87 -4.16 -18.50
N GLY A 211 8.59 -4.41 -18.24
CA GLY A 211 7.50 -3.54 -18.70
C GLY A 211 7.61 -2.11 -18.17
N ILE A 212 8.01 -1.95 -16.89
CA ILE A 212 8.26 -0.65 -16.28
C ILE A 212 9.48 0.02 -16.92
N GLU A 213 10.58 -0.72 -17.07
CA GLU A 213 11.79 -0.21 -17.72
C GLU A 213 11.49 0.32 -19.14
N ASN A 214 10.77 -0.47 -19.94
CA ASN A 214 10.36 -0.08 -21.28
C ASN A 214 9.47 1.17 -21.27
N LYS A 215 8.52 1.25 -20.34
CA LYS A 215 7.64 2.41 -20.21
C LYS A 215 8.41 3.67 -19.82
N ILE A 216 9.39 3.56 -18.91
CA ILE A 216 10.29 4.66 -18.55
C ILE A 216 11.06 5.15 -19.78
N LYS A 217 11.70 4.23 -20.51
CA LYS A 217 12.46 4.58 -21.73
C LYS A 217 11.58 5.25 -22.77
N GLN A 218 10.35 4.78 -22.95
CA GLN A 218 9.35 5.39 -23.83
C GLN A 218 9.04 6.82 -23.39
N VAL A 219 8.67 7.04 -22.12
CA VAL A 219 8.31 8.37 -21.59
C VAL A 219 9.48 9.35 -21.71
N LEU A 220 10.71 8.90 -21.44
CA LEU A 220 11.92 9.73 -21.60
C LEU A 220 12.23 10.09 -23.06
N THR A 221 11.78 9.27 -24.02
CA THR A 221 11.95 9.55 -25.45
C THR A 221 10.86 10.50 -25.97
N GLU A 222 9.63 10.35 -25.47
CA GLU A 222 8.46 11.12 -25.90
C GLU A 222 8.33 12.48 -25.20
N SER A 223 8.91 12.65 -24.01
CA SER A 223 8.70 13.82 -23.16
C SER A 223 9.98 14.26 -22.46
N VAL A 224 10.19 15.58 -22.37
CA VAL A 224 11.26 16.19 -21.55
C VAL A 224 10.87 16.25 -20.06
N ILE A 225 9.65 15.81 -19.72
CA ILE A 225 9.10 15.95 -18.37
C ILE A 225 9.68 14.86 -17.46
N SER A 226 10.18 15.29 -16.30
CA SER A 226 10.59 14.39 -15.23
C SER A 226 9.42 13.53 -14.78
N ILE A 227 9.63 12.22 -14.61
CA ILE A 227 8.64 11.26 -14.08
C ILE A 227 8.20 11.63 -12.65
N GLY A 228 8.87 12.60 -12.00
CA GLY A 228 8.32 13.46 -10.94
C GLY A 228 7.32 12.78 -10.04
N SER A 229 7.80 11.97 -9.11
CA SER A 229 6.93 11.09 -8.32
C SER A 229 6.94 11.42 -6.84
N THR A 230 5.76 11.48 -6.24
CA THR A 230 5.53 11.46 -4.79
C THR A 230 5.65 10.05 -4.20
N LEU A 231 5.77 9.03 -5.06
CA LEU A 231 5.90 7.63 -4.67
C LEU A 231 7.22 7.40 -3.91
N CYS A 232 7.09 6.97 -2.67
CA CYS A 232 8.18 6.78 -1.72
C CYS A 232 8.45 5.31 -1.41
N LYS A 233 7.47 4.42 -1.61
CA LYS A 233 7.58 2.99 -1.35
C LYS A 233 6.80 2.18 -2.38
N LEU A 234 7.38 1.04 -2.75
CA LEU A 234 6.78 0.07 -3.67
C LEU A 234 6.97 -1.32 -3.07
N TYR A 235 5.98 -1.91 -2.43
CA TYR A 235 6.15 -3.23 -1.79
C TYR A 235 5.94 -4.35 -2.81
N LEU A 236 6.99 -5.15 -3.02
CA LEU A 236 7.04 -6.29 -3.96
C LEU A 236 7.22 -7.63 -3.23
N HIS A 237 7.13 -7.70 -1.89
CA HIS A 237 7.35 -8.96 -1.18
C HIS A 237 6.36 -10.04 -1.60
N GLU A 238 6.80 -11.29 -1.46
CA GLU A 238 6.03 -12.46 -1.89
C GLU A 238 5.62 -12.45 -3.37
N ASN A 239 6.32 -11.69 -4.22
CA ASN A 239 6.25 -11.84 -5.68
C ASN A 239 7.47 -12.62 -6.20
N PRO A 240 7.32 -13.40 -7.28
CA PRO A 240 8.44 -14.12 -7.91
C PRO A 240 9.64 -13.22 -8.24
N ILE A 241 9.40 -11.98 -8.69
CA ILE A 241 10.45 -11.03 -9.06
C ILE A 241 11.43 -10.72 -7.93
N LEU A 242 10.97 -10.68 -6.67
CA LEU A 242 11.85 -10.32 -5.55
C LEU A 242 12.85 -11.44 -5.26
N LYS A 243 12.43 -12.71 -5.38
CA LYS A 243 13.33 -13.87 -5.30
C LYS A 243 14.40 -13.81 -6.38
N THR A 244 14.03 -13.38 -7.58
CA THR A 244 14.98 -13.15 -8.69
C THR A 244 15.97 -12.03 -8.34
N ILE A 245 15.53 -10.91 -7.76
CA ILE A 245 16.45 -9.79 -7.45
C ILE A 245 17.40 -10.13 -6.29
N SER A 246 16.96 -10.95 -5.32
CA SER A 246 17.74 -11.20 -4.10
C SER A 246 18.70 -12.40 -4.16
N ASN A 247 18.47 -13.37 -5.04
CA ASN A 247 19.28 -14.61 -5.04
C ASN A 247 20.60 -14.53 -5.83
N GLY A 248 20.94 -13.37 -6.39
CA GLY A 248 22.24 -13.15 -7.07
C GLY A 248 22.57 -14.11 -8.22
N SER A 249 21.58 -14.79 -8.81
CA SER A 249 21.81 -15.67 -9.97
C SER A 249 22.28 -14.84 -11.16
N GLU A 250 23.27 -15.34 -11.92
CA GLU A 250 23.84 -14.65 -13.09
C GLU A 250 22.77 -14.29 -14.14
N ASP A 251 21.68 -15.06 -14.20
CA ASP A 251 20.56 -14.84 -15.12
C ASP A 251 19.67 -13.64 -14.76
N ASN A 252 19.94 -12.96 -13.63
CA ASN A 252 19.06 -11.91 -13.10
C ASN A 252 19.45 -10.49 -13.55
N SER A 253 20.50 -10.36 -14.38
CA SER A 253 21.02 -9.08 -14.88
C SER A 253 19.95 -8.19 -15.51
N THR A 254 19.02 -8.78 -16.27
CA THR A 254 17.90 -8.05 -16.89
C THR A 254 16.96 -7.46 -15.84
N GLN A 255 16.65 -8.20 -14.78
CA GLN A 255 15.76 -7.73 -13.72
C GLN A 255 16.43 -6.67 -12.84
N ILE A 256 17.72 -6.84 -12.54
CA ILE A 256 18.51 -5.84 -11.81
C ILE A 256 18.56 -4.53 -12.61
N SER A 257 18.84 -4.59 -13.92
CA SER A 257 18.79 -3.42 -14.81
C SER A 257 17.43 -2.72 -14.79
N ALA A 258 16.34 -3.48 -14.82
CA ALA A 258 14.98 -2.93 -14.74
C ALA A 258 14.72 -2.22 -13.40
N VAL A 259 15.12 -2.82 -12.27
CA VAL A 259 15.03 -2.20 -10.93
C VAL A 259 15.85 -0.93 -10.84
N LEU A 260 17.11 -0.96 -11.31
CA LEU A 260 17.99 0.19 -11.30
C LEU A 260 17.42 1.32 -12.17
N THR A 261 16.86 0.99 -13.33
CA THR A 261 16.16 1.97 -14.18
C THR A 261 14.96 2.59 -13.46
N LEU A 262 14.14 1.77 -12.80
CA LEU A 262 13.02 2.24 -11.98
C LEU A 262 13.49 3.20 -10.88
N LEU A 263 14.41 2.77 -10.03
CA LEU A 263 14.89 3.55 -8.88
C LEU A 263 15.63 4.82 -9.28
N ASN A 264 16.24 4.85 -10.48
CA ASN A 264 16.88 6.05 -11.00
C ASN A 264 15.90 7.14 -11.44
N ASN A 265 14.71 6.73 -11.88
CA ASN A 265 13.67 7.63 -12.37
C ASN A 265 12.63 7.98 -11.30
N PHE A 266 12.48 7.13 -10.30
CA PHE A 266 11.64 7.35 -9.11
C PHE A 266 12.51 7.58 -7.88
N ASP A 267 13.02 8.80 -7.73
CA ASP A 267 13.98 9.17 -6.68
C ASP A 267 13.43 9.16 -5.24
N GLY A 268 12.11 9.03 -5.08
CA GLY A 268 11.44 8.85 -3.80
C GLY A 268 11.45 7.39 -3.30
N ILE A 269 11.51 6.40 -4.20
CA ILE A 269 11.36 4.99 -3.83
C ILE A 269 12.57 4.56 -2.99
N SER A 270 12.30 4.26 -1.72
CA SER A 270 13.32 3.96 -0.71
C SER A 270 13.13 2.60 -0.05
N ASN A 271 12.11 1.84 -0.47
CA ASN A 271 11.83 0.51 0.01
C ASN A 271 11.11 -0.29 -1.09
N LEU A 272 11.60 -1.50 -1.42
CA LEU A 272 10.95 -2.45 -2.32
C LEU A 272 10.18 -3.57 -1.59
N GLY A 273 10.11 -3.50 -0.25
CA GLY A 273 9.29 -4.36 0.59
C GLY A 273 9.96 -5.60 1.16
N ILE A 274 11.29 -5.76 1.14
CA ILE A 274 11.91 -6.92 1.83
C ILE A 274 11.64 -6.83 3.33
N LEU A 275 10.88 -7.79 3.85
CA LEU A 275 10.54 -7.92 5.27
C LEU A 275 11.52 -8.83 6.04
N ASN A 276 12.19 -9.75 5.35
CA ASN A 276 13.02 -10.75 5.99
C ASN A 276 14.51 -10.41 5.89
N VAL A 277 15.05 -9.87 6.98
CA VAL A 277 16.45 -9.47 7.13
C VAL A 277 17.43 -10.64 6.96
N ASN A 278 16.96 -11.89 7.13
CA ASN A 278 17.82 -13.06 7.23
C ASN A 278 17.86 -13.92 5.95
N ALA A 279 17.07 -13.61 4.92
CA ALA A 279 16.92 -14.47 3.73
C ALA A 279 17.14 -13.77 2.39
N TYR A 280 17.04 -12.44 2.34
CA TYR A 280 17.06 -11.71 1.08
C TYR A 280 17.82 -10.39 1.26
N GLU A 281 19.10 -10.40 0.91
CA GLU A 281 19.80 -9.15 0.63
C GLU A 281 19.43 -8.71 -0.78
N TYR A 282 19.26 -7.41 -1.00
CA TYR A 282 19.19 -6.90 -2.37
C TYR A 282 20.55 -7.07 -3.03
N ASP A 283 20.56 -7.10 -4.36
CA ASP A 283 21.76 -6.78 -5.12
C ASP A 283 22.40 -5.47 -4.56
N PRO A 284 23.73 -5.42 -4.36
CA PRO A 284 24.39 -4.26 -3.76
C PRO A 284 24.09 -2.93 -4.45
N ASP A 285 23.94 -2.92 -5.78
CA ASP A 285 23.65 -1.70 -6.52
C ASP A 285 22.21 -1.22 -6.27
N VAL A 286 21.28 -2.16 -6.16
CA VAL A 286 19.88 -1.88 -5.80
C VAL A 286 19.81 -1.32 -4.38
N GLU A 287 20.47 -1.97 -3.42
CA GLU A 287 20.52 -1.53 -2.01
C GLU A 287 21.12 -0.12 -1.88
N ASN A 288 22.26 0.11 -2.53
CA ASN A 288 22.92 1.41 -2.55
C ASN A 288 21.95 2.49 -3.05
N LEU A 289 21.25 2.23 -4.16
CA LEU A 289 20.33 3.18 -4.77
C LEU A 289 19.10 3.47 -3.89
N LEU A 290 18.59 2.47 -3.18
CA LEU A 290 17.53 2.65 -2.18
C LEU A 290 17.98 3.54 -1.02
N ARG A 291 19.20 3.35 -0.50
CA ARG A 291 19.75 4.19 0.58
C ARG A 291 19.95 5.65 0.15
N ILE A 292 20.40 5.86 -1.08
CA ILE A 292 20.52 7.20 -1.69
C ILE A 292 19.14 7.88 -1.77
N ASN A 293 18.13 7.16 -2.27
CA ASN A 293 16.75 7.67 -2.33
C ASN A 293 16.22 8.00 -0.93
N HIS A 294 16.43 7.11 0.03
CA HIS A 294 16.00 7.29 1.42
C HIS A 294 16.58 8.56 2.05
N ALA A 295 17.88 8.81 1.83
CA ALA A 295 18.60 9.97 2.34
C ALA A 295 18.18 11.31 1.68
N GLY A 296 17.42 11.24 0.59
CA GLY A 296 16.94 12.38 -0.20
C GLY A 296 17.91 12.73 -1.33
N ARG A 297 17.88 11.94 -2.41
CA ARG A 297 18.77 12.05 -3.59
C ARG A 297 18.95 13.49 -4.09
N LYS A 298 17.87 14.27 -4.18
CA LYS A 298 17.91 15.69 -4.62
C LYS A 298 18.83 16.55 -3.75
N LEU A 299 18.80 16.32 -2.43
CA LEU A 299 19.64 17.07 -1.50
C LEU A 299 21.12 16.68 -1.63
N ILE A 300 21.39 15.38 -1.84
CA ILE A 300 22.76 14.88 -2.03
C ILE A 300 23.35 15.50 -3.30
N ARG A 301 22.64 15.42 -4.43
CA ARG A 301 23.09 16.00 -5.70
C ARG A 301 23.34 17.50 -5.59
N ASN A 302 22.43 18.26 -4.95
CA ASN A 302 22.61 19.70 -4.80
C ASN A 302 23.85 20.06 -3.97
N LYS A 303 24.17 19.25 -2.95
CA LYS A 303 25.40 19.43 -2.16
C LYS A 303 26.65 19.10 -2.99
N GLU A 304 26.62 18.02 -3.78
CA GLU A 304 27.73 17.64 -4.66
C GLU A 304 28.02 18.73 -5.70
N ILE A 305 26.97 19.27 -6.33
CA ILE A 305 27.06 20.41 -7.25
C ILE A 305 27.64 21.63 -6.53
N ALA A 306 27.12 21.98 -5.34
CA ALA A 306 27.60 23.13 -4.57
C ALA A 306 29.07 22.97 -4.13
N SER A 307 29.53 21.74 -3.87
CA SER A 307 30.91 21.44 -3.51
C SER A 307 31.89 21.38 -4.69
N GLY A 308 31.39 21.52 -5.93
CA GLY A 308 32.23 21.44 -7.15
C GLY A 308 32.73 20.03 -7.48
N ILE A 309 32.27 19.01 -6.76
CA ILE A 309 32.67 17.61 -6.96
C ILE A 309 32.08 17.07 -8.27
N ILE A 310 30.87 17.51 -8.61
CA ILE A 310 30.21 17.17 -9.87
C ILE A 310 30.04 18.49 -10.64
N ALA A 311 30.72 18.62 -11.78
CA ALA A 311 30.41 19.69 -12.73
C ALA A 311 28.91 19.60 -13.05
N ALA A 312 28.21 20.73 -13.18
CA ALA A 312 26.80 20.79 -13.55
C ALA A 312 26.60 20.27 -14.99
N ALA A 313 26.83 18.98 -15.20
CA ALA A 313 26.62 18.30 -16.44
C ALA A 313 25.11 18.18 -16.63
N THR A 314 24.65 18.61 -17.80
CA THR A 314 23.29 18.40 -18.28
C THR A 314 22.87 16.96 -18.02
N ALA A 315 21.79 16.80 -17.26
CA ALA A 315 21.26 15.54 -16.74
C ALA A 315 20.66 14.64 -17.84
N THR A 316 21.43 14.32 -18.87
CA THR A 316 20.97 13.58 -20.05
C THR A 316 21.58 12.19 -20.18
N ALA A 317 22.54 11.81 -19.33
CA ALA A 317 23.16 10.48 -19.41
C ALA A 317 22.59 9.53 -18.35
N THR A 318 22.06 8.42 -18.84
CA THR A 318 21.47 7.26 -18.15
C THR A 318 22.41 6.53 -17.17
N THR A 319 23.61 7.04 -16.94
CA THR A 319 24.57 6.49 -16.00
C THR A 319 24.19 6.90 -14.58
N ALA A 320 24.13 5.92 -13.67
CA ALA A 320 23.89 6.18 -12.26
C ALA A 320 24.91 7.24 -11.78
N PRO A 321 24.49 8.28 -11.04
CA PRO A 321 25.41 9.29 -10.54
C PRO A 321 26.48 8.60 -9.70
N VAL A 322 27.75 8.79 -10.06
CA VAL A 322 28.89 8.31 -9.26
C VAL A 322 28.91 9.15 -7.99
N ILE A 323 28.39 8.58 -6.90
CA ILE A 323 28.41 9.23 -5.60
C ILE A 323 29.81 9.18 -5.04
N ASN A 324 30.30 10.32 -4.54
CA ASN A 324 31.58 10.36 -3.86
C ASN A 324 31.54 9.42 -2.64
N PRO A 325 32.43 8.41 -2.54
CA PRO A 325 32.44 7.47 -1.42
C PRO A 325 32.52 8.14 -0.04
N ALA A 326 33.11 9.34 0.05
CA ALA A 326 33.19 10.12 1.28
C ALA A 326 31.81 10.58 1.81
N LEU A 327 30.76 10.54 0.99
CA LEU A 327 29.40 10.90 1.39
C LEU A 327 28.63 9.74 2.02
N TRP A 328 29.11 8.50 1.92
CA TRP A 328 28.40 7.34 2.45
C TRP A 328 28.05 7.44 3.94
N PRO A 329 28.96 7.88 4.84
CA PRO A 329 28.59 8.07 6.25
C PRO A 329 27.38 8.99 6.44
N LEU A 330 27.31 10.11 5.69
CA LEU A 330 26.20 11.05 5.73
C LEU A 330 24.92 10.46 5.10
N ILE A 331 25.04 9.74 3.99
CA ILE A 331 23.91 9.08 3.33
C ILE A 331 23.28 8.06 4.28
N LEU A 332 24.09 7.20 4.88
CA LEU A 332 23.64 6.19 5.83
C LEU A 332 23.03 6.85 7.07
N GLU A 333 23.70 7.85 7.67
CA GLU A 333 23.16 8.58 8.82
C GLU A 333 21.75 9.14 8.52
N ARG A 334 21.58 9.79 7.37
CA ARG A 334 20.28 10.35 6.96
C ARG A 334 19.23 9.27 6.70
N ALA A 335 19.63 8.20 6.00
CA ALA A 335 18.74 7.09 5.71
C ALA A 335 18.22 6.44 7.01
N TYR A 336 19.11 6.14 7.95
CA TYR A 336 18.74 5.51 9.22
C TYR A 336 18.03 6.45 10.19
N LYS A 337 18.37 7.75 10.20
CA LYS A 337 17.64 8.74 11.02
C LYS A 337 16.17 8.84 10.59
N LYS A 338 15.90 8.78 9.29
CA LYS A 338 14.52 8.81 8.76
C LYS A 338 13.78 7.50 9.05
N TYR A 339 14.47 6.35 8.98
CA TYR A 339 13.90 5.06 9.40
C TYR A 339 13.47 5.08 10.88
N LYS A 340 14.30 5.63 11.76
CA LYS A 340 14.04 5.75 13.20
C LYS A 340 12.76 6.54 13.52
N CYS A 341 12.50 7.63 12.79
CA CYS A 341 11.25 8.40 12.96
C CYS A 341 10.01 7.65 12.47
N ALA A 342 10.17 6.69 11.54
CA ALA A 342 9.04 6.01 10.93
C ALA A 342 8.59 4.74 11.67
N THR A 343 9.51 4.02 12.33
CA THR A 343 9.22 2.70 12.90
C THR A 343 9.30 2.61 14.42
N GLY A 344 9.84 3.62 15.12
CA GLY A 344 9.95 3.61 16.59
C GLY A 344 10.89 2.53 17.18
N LEU A 345 11.46 1.64 16.36
CA LEU A 345 12.35 0.55 16.78
C LEU A 345 13.81 1.01 16.88
N PHE A 346 14.39 0.93 18.09
CA PHE A 346 15.63 1.62 18.46
C PHE A 346 16.92 0.78 18.33
N ASP A 347 16.87 -0.56 18.29
CA ASP A 347 18.09 -1.38 18.52
C ASP A 347 18.77 -2.01 17.29
N LEU A 348 18.04 -2.25 16.18
CA LEU A 348 18.61 -2.93 15.00
C LEU A 348 19.47 -2.04 14.09
N THR A 349 19.34 -0.71 14.19
CA THR A 349 20.02 0.22 13.28
C THR A 349 21.50 0.43 13.57
N ARG A 350 21.94 0.26 14.83
CA ARG A 350 23.34 0.49 15.21
C ARG A 350 24.24 -0.70 14.84
N GLN A 351 23.75 -1.92 14.96
CA GLN A 351 24.49 -3.13 14.55
C GLN A 351 24.62 -3.21 13.03
N HIS A 352 23.57 -2.91 12.27
CA HIS A 352 23.66 -2.87 10.81
C HIS A 352 24.63 -1.79 10.30
N LEU A 353 24.65 -0.60 10.92
CA LEU A 353 25.60 0.45 10.54
C LEU A 353 27.06 0.00 10.72
N LEU A 354 27.35 -0.73 11.81
CA LEU A 354 28.69 -1.28 12.07
C LEU A 354 29.07 -2.36 11.06
N ILE A 355 28.18 -3.30 10.76
CA ILE A 355 28.41 -4.37 9.77
C ILE A 355 28.64 -3.77 8.38
N TYR A 356 27.83 -2.80 7.97
CA TYR A 356 27.96 -2.17 6.65
C TYR A 356 29.26 -1.38 6.50
N THR A 357 29.70 -0.70 7.56
CA THR A 357 30.96 0.05 7.55
C THR A 357 32.17 -0.89 7.44
N GLU A 358 32.11 -2.05 8.10
CA GLU A 358 33.17 -3.07 8.05
C GLU A 358 33.24 -3.75 6.66
N VAL A 359 32.10 -4.13 6.09
CA VAL A 359 32.03 -4.77 4.75
C VAL A 359 32.47 -3.81 3.65
N TYR A 360 32.09 -2.54 3.73
CA TYR A 360 32.50 -1.55 2.73
C TYR A 360 34.01 -1.25 2.81
N ARG A 361 34.56 -1.16 4.03
CA ARG A 361 36.01 -0.99 4.26
C ARG A 361 36.81 -2.16 3.67
N ASN A 362 36.32 -3.39 3.80
CA ASN A 362 36.98 -4.58 3.24
C ASN A 362 36.86 -4.69 1.71
N ARG A 363 35.79 -4.16 1.09
CA ARG A 363 35.60 -4.21 -0.37
C ARG A 363 36.38 -3.15 -1.15
N THR A 364 36.67 -2.00 -0.56
CA THR A 364 37.42 -0.94 -1.28
C THR A 364 38.92 -1.16 -1.32
N GLY A 365 39.43 -2.27 -0.74
CA GLY A 365 40.86 -2.62 -0.79
C GLY A 365 41.77 -1.56 -0.16
N CYS A 366 41.23 -0.69 0.68
CA CYS A 366 42.03 0.27 1.44
C CYS A 366 42.62 -0.43 2.67
N ASP A 367 43.51 -1.39 2.44
CA ASP A 367 44.47 -1.79 3.46
C ASP A 367 45.37 -0.57 3.69
N GLY A 368 45.09 0.14 4.77
CA GLY A 368 45.90 1.25 5.24
C GLY A 368 47.28 0.77 5.69
N GLY A 369 48.15 0.50 4.73
CA GLY A 369 49.59 0.65 4.88
C GLY A 369 49.97 2.11 4.69
N CYS A 370 49.73 2.94 5.70
CA CYS A 370 50.41 4.22 5.84
C CYS A 370 51.37 4.11 7.02
N GLU A 371 52.65 3.88 6.71
CA GLU A 371 53.78 4.27 7.56
C GLU A 371 53.92 5.80 7.59
#